data_AF-A0A7C6WE54-F1
#
_entry.id   AF-A0A7C6WE54-F1
#
_cell.length_a   1.000
_cell.length_b   1.000
_cell.length_c   1.000
_cell.angle_alpha   90.00
_cell.angle_beta   90.00
_cell.angle_gamma   90.00
#
_symmetry.space_group_name_H-M   'P 1'
#
loop_
_entity.id
_entity.type
_entity.pdbx_description
1 polymer ?
#
loop_
_entity_poly.entity_id
_entity_poly.type
_entity_poly.pdbx_seq_one_letter_code
_entity_poly.pdbx_strand_id
1 'polypeptide(L)'
;MRVKNLLVVLLLFVSIFIAGCSASELKTLEENWEIKIPKDATLKYMNKTPTNKQLYVRYLVFEFPDEPTEFLENFSKRINFFIQLEAENHYDRLEIPEDKKPDWESSYYFRKLTKNKLPNSEEYNDVLIMAYFLETKELIISEMSYNKLS
;
A
#
# COMPACT_ATOMS: atom_id res chain seq x y z
N MET A 1 -18.57 -32.32 -24.08
CA MET A 1 -17.44 -32.12 -23.13
C MET A 1 -16.48 -31.02 -23.62
N ARG A 2 -16.98 -29.81 -23.94
CA ARG A 2 -16.16 -28.72 -24.54
C ARG A 2 -16.33 -27.34 -23.89
N VAL A 3 -17.33 -27.15 -23.03
CA VAL A 3 -17.64 -25.85 -22.40
C VAL A 3 -16.82 -25.61 -21.13
N LYS A 4 -16.46 -26.68 -20.39
CA LYS A 4 -15.68 -26.58 -19.14
C LYS A 4 -14.25 -26.06 -19.35
N ASN A 5 -13.60 -26.40 -20.46
CA ASN A 5 -12.22 -25.96 -20.73
C ASN A 5 -12.14 -24.49 -21.16
N LEU A 6 -13.20 -23.94 -21.75
CA LEU A 6 -13.25 -22.54 -22.17
C LEU A 6 -13.34 -21.59 -20.97
N LEU A 7 -14.10 -21.99 -19.93
CA LEU A 7 -14.29 -21.21 -18.71
C LEU A 7 -12.99 -21.07 -17.90
N VAL A 8 -12.18 -22.13 -17.84
CA VAL A 8 -10.88 -22.14 -17.14
C VAL A 8 -9.87 -21.23 -17.84
N VAL A 9 -9.84 -21.24 -19.18
CA VAL A 9 -8.97 -20.36 -19.96
C VAL A 9 -9.39 -18.90 -19.81
N LEU A 10 -10.69 -18.60 -19.80
CA LEU A 10 -11.17 -17.22 -19.63
C LEU A 10 -10.84 -16.67 -18.23
N LEU A 11 -10.99 -17.48 -17.17
CA LEU A 11 -10.60 -17.12 -15.81
C LEU A 11 -9.09 -16.88 -15.68
N LEU A 12 -8.26 -17.70 -16.35
CA LEU A 12 -6.81 -17.49 -16.38
C LEU A 12 -6.45 -16.16 -17.07
N PHE A 13 -7.06 -15.82 -18.20
CA PHE A 13 -6.77 -14.56 -18.89
C PHE A 13 -7.18 -13.31 -18.10
N VAL A 14 -8.30 -13.36 -17.36
CA VAL A 14 -8.72 -12.26 -16.49
C VAL A 14 -7.75 -12.09 -15.31
N SER A 15 -7.26 -13.19 -14.72
CA SER A 15 -6.26 -13.12 -13.64
C SER A 15 -4.91 -12.56 -14.10
N ILE A 16 -4.47 -12.88 -15.33
CA ILE A 16 -3.18 -12.41 -15.88
C ILE A 16 -3.22 -10.90 -16.19
N PHE A 17 -4.35 -10.37 -16.64
CA PHE A 17 -4.48 -8.95 -16.96
C PHE A 17 -4.45 -8.04 -15.72
N ILE A 18 -5.00 -8.50 -14.59
CA ILE A 18 -4.96 -7.76 -13.32
C ILE A 18 -3.53 -7.76 -12.75
N ALA A 19 -2.82 -8.88 -12.86
CA ALA A 19 -1.43 -8.98 -12.41
C ALA A 19 -0.47 -8.07 -13.21
N GLY A 20 -0.62 -8.02 -14.54
CA GLY A 20 0.28 -7.24 -15.40
C GLY A 20 0.22 -5.73 -15.20
N CYS A 21 -0.98 -5.17 -15.02
CA CYS A 21 -1.14 -3.74 -14.75
C CYS A 21 -0.66 -3.36 -13.34
N SER A 22 -0.77 -4.28 -12.38
CA SER A 22 -0.34 -4.05 -10.99
C SER A 22 1.18 -4.06 -10.81
N ALA A 23 1.92 -4.88 -11.56
CA ALA A 23 3.37 -5.01 -11.42
C ALA A 23 4.13 -3.78 -11.94
N SER A 24 3.69 -3.21 -13.07
CA SER A 24 4.28 -1.97 -13.58
C SER A 24 3.96 -0.78 -12.68
N GLU A 25 2.73 -0.71 -12.16
CA GLU A 25 2.34 0.32 -11.21
C GLU A 25 3.18 0.22 -9.94
N LEU A 26 3.25 -0.97 -9.31
CA LEU A 26 4.04 -1.21 -8.10
C LEU A 26 5.51 -0.81 -8.28
N LYS A 27 6.13 -1.19 -9.39
CA LYS A 27 7.53 -0.83 -9.67
C LYS A 27 7.74 0.68 -9.68
N THR A 28 6.84 1.44 -10.32
CA THR A 28 6.90 2.91 -10.30
C THR A 28 6.72 3.46 -8.89
N LEU A 29 5.89 2.84 -8.06
CA LEU A 29 5.72 3.25 -6.66
C LEU A 29 6.96 2.98 -5.83
N GLU A 30 7.55 1.80 -5.96
CA GLU A 30 8.80 1.43 -5.31
C GLU A 30 9.95 2.38 -5.66
N GLU A 31 10.04 2.77 -6.94
CA GLU A 31 11.00 3.77 -7.41
C GLU A 31 10.71 5.15 -6.80
N ASN A 32 9.46 5.61 -6.79
CA ASN A 32 9.07 6.90 -6.20
C ASN A 32 9.29 6.96 -4.68
N TRP A 33 9.12 5.84 -3.99
CA TRP A 33 9.24 5.76 -2.55
C TRP A 33 10.66 5.43 -2.06
N GLU A 34 11.57 5.06 -2.98
CA GLU A 34 12.87 4.45 -2.68
C GLU A 34 12.76 3.24 -1.73
N ILE A 35 11.68 2.47 -1.90
CA ILE A 35 11.36 1.31 -1.06
C ILE A 35 11.14 0.12 -1.98
N LYS A 36 11.78 -1.00 -1.67
CA LYS A 36 11.54 -2.27 -2.37
C LYS A 36 10.65 -3.14 -1.50
N ILE A 37 9.42 -3.38 -1.95
CA ILE A 37 8.53 -4.34 -1.34
C ILE A 37 9.06 -5.75 -1.66
N PRO A 38 9.17 -6.64 -0.66
CA PRO A 38 9.63 -8.00 -0.93
C PRO A 38 8.76 -8.72 -1.95
N LYS A 39 9.39 -9.53 -2.81
CA LYS A 39 8.75 -10.14 -4.00
C LYS A 39 7.70 -11.19 -3.66
N ASP A 40 7.76 -11.74 -2.46
CA ASP A 40 6.83 -12.71 -1.91
C ASP A 40 5.56 -12.06 -1.33
N ALA A 41 5.52 -10.73 -1.25
CA ALA A 41 4.33 -9.98 -0.86
C ALA A 41 3.24 -10.09 -1.94
N THR A 42 2.00 -10.32 -1.51
CA THR A 42 0.83 -10.36 -2.38
C THR A 42 -0.08 -9.18 -2.09
N LEU A 43 -0.39 -8.37 -3.11
CA LEU A 43 -1.35 -7.27 -2.99
C LEU A 43 -2.77 -7.81 -2.81
N LYS A 44 -3.39 -7.57 -1.65
CA LYS A 44 -4.77 -7.99 -1.32
C LYS A 44 -5.80 -6.91 -1.59
N TYR A 45 -5.43 -5.66 -1.37
CA TYR A 45 -6.37 -4.55 -1.48
C TYR A 45 -5.65 -3.27 -1.89
N MET A 46 -6.33 -2.46 -2.70
CA MET A 46 -5.88 -1.14 -3.11
C MET A 46 -7.08 -0.21 -3.24
N ASN A 47 -6.93 1.01 -2.72
CA ASN A 47 -7.81 2.12 -3.01
C ASN A 47 -6.98 3.39 -3.24
N LYS A 48 -7.41 4.26 -4.15
CA LYS A 48 -6.73 5.51 -4.45
C LYS A 48 -7.70 6.58 -4.93
N THR A 49 -7.44 7.83 -4.58
CA THR A 49 -8.16 8.96 -5.16
C THR A 49 -7.85 9.08 -6.65
N PRO A 50 -8.76 9.66 -7.46
CA PRO A 50 -8.47 10.00 -8.85
C PRO A 50 -7.24 10.90 -8.99
N THR A 51 -6.41 10.67 -10.00
CA THR A 51 -5.13 11.37 -10.22
C THR A 51 -5.26 12.87 -10.45
N ASN A 52 -6.42 13.34 -10.91
CA ASN A 52 -6.69 14.76 -11.20
C ASN A 52 -7.08 15.60 -9.97
N LYS A 53 -6.95 15.04 -8.77
CA LYS A 53 -7.20 15.76 -7.52
C LYS A 53 -5.93 16.49 -7.08
N GLN A 54 -6.10 17.67 -6.51
CA GLN A 54 -5.01 18.42 -5.87
C GLN A 54 -4.39 17.65 -4.70
N LEU A 55 -5.19 16.82 -4.03
CA LEU A 55 -4.75 15.89 -3.00
C LEU A 55 -4.90 14.47 -3.55
N TYR A 56 -3.78 13.77 -3.62
CA TYR A 56 -3.71 12.36 -3.96
C TYR A 56 -3.56 11.53 -2.68
N VAL A 57 -4.40 10.53 -2.47
CA VAL A 57 -4.30 9.58 -1.37
C VAL A 57 -4.31 8.17 -1.94
N ARG A 58 -3.43 7.29 -1.43
CA ARG A 58 -3.39 5.87 -1.78
C ARG A 58 -3.35 5.02 -0.51
N TYR A 59 -4.04 3.89 -0.57
CA TYR A 59 -4.05 2.86 0.46
C TYR A 59 -3.81 1.50 -0.19
N LEU A 60 -2.82 0.76 0.29
CA LEU A 60 -2.46 -0.58 -0.18
C LEU A 60 -2.34 -1.53 1.00
N VAL A 61 -2.75 -2.78 0.80
CA VAL A 61 -2.57 -3.87 1.76
C VAL A 61 -1.86 -5.01 1.06
N PHE A 62 -0.68 -5.36 1.56
CA PHE A 62 0.09 -6.51 1.13
C PHE A 62 0.07 -7.57 2.22
N GLU A 63 -0.11 -8.83 1.85
CA GLU A 63 0.07 -9.97 2.75
C GLU A 63 1.38 -10.66 2.45
N PHE A 64 2.06 -11.07 3.51
CA PHE A 64 3.30 -11.81 3.42
C PHE A 64 3.07 -13.25 3.89
N PRO A 65 3.68 -14.25 3.22
CA PRO A 65 3.66 -15.61 3.71
C PRO A 65 4.32 -15.72 5.09
N ASP A 66 5.39 -14.95 5.32
CA ASP A 66 6.20 -14.93 6.54
C ASP A 66 6.65 -13.51 6.94
N GLU A 67 7.14 -13.32 8.17
CA GLU A 67 7.64 -12.03 8.64
C GLU A 67 8.89 -11.60 7.84
N PRO A 68 8.85 -10.47 7.10
CA PRO A 68 9.95 -10.05 6.24
C PRO A 68 11.02 -9.30 7.07
N THR A 69 11.74 -10.02 7.92
CA THR A 69 12.62 -9.45 8.95
C THR A 69 13.64 -8.44 8.41
N GLU A 70 14.31 -8.73 7.30
CA GLU A 70 15.28 -7.81 6.65
C GLU A 70 14.64 -6.49 6.21
N PHE A 71 13.41 -6.55 5.67
CA PHE A 71 12.66 -5.36 5.26
C PHE A 71 12.26 -4.49 6.47
N LEU A 72 11.93 -5.15 7.59
CA LEU A 72 11.47 -4.50 8.82
C LEU A 72 12.59 -3.94 9.69
N GLU A 73 13.87 -4.18 9.38
CA GLU A 73 15.01 -3.66 10.16
C GLU A 73 14.99 -2.12 10.28
N ASN A 74 14.45 -1.44 9.27
CA ASN A 74 14.33 0.02 9.23
C ASN A 74 13.01 0.55 9.81
N PHE A 75 12.20 -0.32 10.42
CA PHE A 75 10.92 0.03 11.03
C PHE A 75 11.05 0.14 12.55
N SER A 76 10.23 0.98 13.16
CA SER A 76 10.07 1.10 14.60
C SER A 76 9.04 0.10 15.11
N LYS A 77 9.39 -0.65 16.16
CA LYS A 77 8.50 -1.63 16.82
C LYS A 77 7.90 -1.05 18.11
N ARG A 78 7.12 0.02 17.99
CA ARG A 78 6.39 0.60 19.13
C ARG A 78 5.01 1.04 18.70
N ILE A 79 4.01 0.83 19.55
CA ILE A 79 2.69 1.43 19.34
C ILE A 79 2.87 2.96 19.33
N ASN A 80 2.31 3.59 18.32
CA ASN A 80 2.43 5.02 18.10
C ASN A 80 1.09 5.59 17.65
N PHE A 81 0.36 6.16 18.61
CA PHE A 81 -0.95 6.77 18.42
C PHE A 81 -0.95 7.85 17.31
N PHE A 82 0.13 8.62 17.16
CA PHE A 82 0.20 9.63 16.11
C PHE A 82 0.24 9.03 14.71
N ILE A 83 0.87 7.86 14.54
CA ILE A 83 0.91 7.14 13.26
C ILE A 83 -0.46 6.58 12.91
N GLN A 84 -1.14 6.00 13.90
CA GLN A 84 -2.52 5.55 13.75
C GLN A 84 -3.41 6.71 13.30
N LEU A 85 -3.42 7.82 14.06
CA LEU A 85 -4.28 8.96 13.77
C LEU A 85 -4.02 9.53 12.37
N GLU A 86 -2.77 9.65 11.97
CA GLU A 86 -2.41 10.16 10.64
C GLU A 86 -2.83 9.19 9.53
N ALA A 87 -2.66 7.88 9.73
CA ALA A 87 -3.12 6.88 8.79
C ALA A 87 -4.66 6.85 8.69
N GLU A 88 -5.38 6.93 9.82
CA GLU A 88 -6.86 7.01 9.84
C GLU A 88 -7.36 8.24 9.07
N ASN A 89 -6.69 9.39 9.19
CA ASN A 89 -7.00 10.58 8.38
C ASN A 89 -6.87 10.32 6.86
N HIS A 90 -5.97 9.42 6.44
CA HIS A 90 -5.87 9.01 5.04
C HIS A 90 -7.03 8.07 4.67
N TYR A 91 -7.38 7.14 5.56
CA TYR A 91 -8.43 6.15 5.35
C TYR A 91 -9.81 6.81 5.19
N ASP A 92 -10.11 7.80 6.01
CA ASP A 92 -11.38 8.52 5.98
C ASP A 92 -11.57 9.28 4.66
N ARG A 93 -10.50 9.84 4.10
CA ARG A 93 -10.54 10.53 2.80
C ARG A 93 -10.77 9.58 1.62
N LEU A 94 -10.40 8.31 1.77
CA LEU A 94 -10.60 7.26 0.78
C LEU A 94 -11.88 6.46 1.01
N GLU A 95 -12.61 6.73 2.10
CA GLU A 95 -13.78 5.96 2.53
C GLU A 95 -13.47 4.45 2.59
N ILE A 96 -12.32 4.09 3.18
CA ILE A 96 -11.90 2.69 3.31
C ILE A 96 -12.93 1.92 4.16
N PRO A 97 -13.47 0.77 3.67
CA PRO A 97 -14.37 -0.06 4.47
C PRO A 97 -13.72 -0.55 5.77
N GLU A 98 -14.50 -0.63 6.85
CA GLU A 98 -14.00 -1.06 8.17
C GLU A 98 -13.35 -2.45 8.14
N ASP A 99 -13.86 -3.39 7.33
CA ASP A 99 -13.28 -4.73 7.17
C ASP A 99 -11.94 -4.76 6.43
N LYS A 100 -11.50 -3.62 5.91
CA LYS A 100 -10.19 -3.42 5.28
C LYS A 100 -9.24 -2.60 6.13
N LYS A 101 -9.71 -1.97 7.22
CA LYS A 101 -8.84 -1.22 8.13
C LYS A 101 -8.10 -2.18 9.06
N PRO A 102 -6.86 -1.87 9.47
CA PRO A 102 -6.15 -2.69 10.43
C PRO A 102 -6.72 -2.55 11.84
N ASP A 103 -6.48 -3.56 12.67
CA ASP A 103 -6.61 -3.45 14.11
C ASP A 103 -5.33 -2.82 14.70
N TRP A 104 -5.42 -1.54 15.09
CA TRP A 104 -4.30 -0.81 15.69
C TRP A 104 -3.98 -1.23 17.13
N GLU A 105 -4.83 -2.03 17.76
CA GLU A 105 -4.54 -2.63 19.07
C GLU A 105 -3.53 -3.79 18.95
N SER A 106 -3.46 -4.44 17.78
CA SER A 106 -2.48 -5.49 17.50
C SER A 106 -1.05 -4.94 17.42
N SER A 107 -0.06 -5.81 17.65
CA SER A 107 1.35 -5.42 17.54
C SER A 107 1.77 -5.17 16.09
N TYR A 108 2.42 -4.03 15.84
CA TYR A 108 2.91 -3.66 14.51
C TYR A 108 4.29 -3.02 14.53
N TYR A 109 4.99 -3.14 13.41
CA TYR A 109 6.13 -2.31 13.07
C TYR A 109 5.65 -1.15 12.20
N PHE A 110 6.22 0.04 12.35
CA PHE A 110 5.89 1.15 11.46
C PHE A 110 7.12 1.90 10.97
N ARG A 111 6.99 2.50 9.79
CA ARG A 111 7.95 3.45 9.23
C ARG A 111 7.20 4.58 8.57
N LYS A 112 7.59 5.81 8.89
CA LYS A 112 7.05 7.03 8.28
C LYS A 112 8.13 7.71 7.47
N LEU A 113 7.80 8.12 6.24
CA LEU A 113 8.63 8.99 5.41
C LEU A 113 7.91 10.31 5.17
N THR A 114 8.64 11.41 5.19
CA THR A 114 8.12 12.78 4.99
C THR A 114 9.03 13.62 4.10
N LYS A 115 8.43 14.41 3.22
CA LYS A 115 8.86 15.66 2.53
C LYS A 115 10.27 15.85 1.95
N ASN A 116 11.34 15.40 2.60
CA ASN A 116 12.72 15.57 2.11
C ASN A 116 13.41 14.24 1.78
N LYS A 117 12.70 13.13 1.98
CA LYS A 117 13.20 11.76 1.75
C LYS A 117 12.45 11.02 0.65
N LEU A 118 11.48 11.67 0.01
CA LEU A 118 10.80 11.14 -1.17
C LEU A 118 11.42 11.85 -2.39
N PRO A 119 12.15 11.13 -3.27
CA PRO A 119 12.73 11.73 -4.46
C PRO A 119 11.61 12.19 -5.42
N ASN A 120 11.86 13.28 -6.15
CA ASN A 120 10.96 13.89 -7.13
C ASN A 120 9.73 14.67 -6.58
N SER A 121 9.67 14.98 -5.28
CA SER A 121 8.65 15.91 -4.77
C SER A 121 9.11 17.38 -4.90
N GLU A 122 8.54 18.15 -5.85
CA GLU A 122 8.86 19.57 -6.07
C GLU A 122 8.16 20.53 -5.08
N GLU A 123 8.25 20.25 -3.78
CA GLU A 123 7.53 20.90 -2.67
C GLU A 123 6.05 20.46 -2.56
N TYR A 124 5.68 19.76 -1.48
CA TYR A 124 4.45 19.85 -0.65
C TYR A 124 4.45 18.67 0.38
N ASN A 125 3.53 18.65 1.36
CA ASN A 125 3.58 17.81 2.57
C ASN A 125 3.29 16.32 2.30
N ASP A 126 4.12 15.66 1.50
CA ASP A 126 3.95 14.25 1.17
C ASP A 126 4.34 13.37 2.37
N VAL A 127 3.44 12.44 2.70
CA VAL A 127 3.56 11.53 3.83
C VAL A 127 3.32 10.11 3.34
N LEU A 128 4.28 9.22 3.59
CA LEU A 128 4.14 7.79 3.43
C LEU A 128 4.19 7.13 4.81
N ILE A 129 3.13 6.42 5.18
CA ILE A 129 3.05 5.60 6.38
C ILE A 129 3.03 4.15 5.95
N MET A 130 3.94 3.35 6.51
CA MET A 130 3.95 1.90 6.39
C MET A 130 3.75 1.30 7.77
N ALA A 131 2.84 0.36 7.90
CA ALA A 131 2.57 -0.38 9.13
C ALA A 131 2.45 -1.88 8.83
N TYR A 132 3.34 -2.69 9.40
CA TYR A 132 3.31 -4.15 9.28
C TYR A 132 2.75 -4.78 10.55
N PHE A 133 1.63 -5.47 10.43
CA PHE A 133 0.92 -6.09 11.55
C PHE A 133 1.36 -7.55 11.71
N LEU A 134 1.84 -7.88 12.91
CA LEU A 134 2.45 -9.19 13.20
C LEU A 134 1.45 -10.35 13.13
N GLU A 135 0.23 -10.11 13.57
CA GLU A 135 -0.81 -11.13 13.68
C GLU A 135 -1.35 -11.55 12.32
N THR A 136 -1.64 -10.58 11.46
CA THR A 136 -2.19 -10.83 10.11
C THR A 136 -1.09 -11.02 9.06
N LYS A 137 0.17 -10.73 9.39
CA LYS A 137 1.30 -10.66 8.44
C LYS A 137 1.06 -9.70 7.28
N GLU A 138 0.34 -8.61 7.54
CA GLU A 138 -0.02 -7.62 6.51
C GLU A 138 0.78 -6.33 6.64
N LEU A 139 1.31 -5.83 5.52
CA LEU A 139 1.86 -4.49 5.38
C LEU A 139 0.80 -3.57 4.78
N ILE A 140 0.45 -2.54 5.53
CA ILE A 140 -0.36 -1.44 5.05
C ILE A 140 0.55 -0.30 4.64
N ILE A 141 0.31 0.22 3.45
CA ILE A 141 0.97 1.43 2.95
C ILE A 141 -0.09 2.48 2.68
N SER A 142 0.05 3.62 3.36
CA SER A 142 -0.82 4.77 3.17
C SER A 142 0.00 5.98 2.76
N GLU A 143 -0.30 6.51 1.58
CA GLU A 143 0.34 7.67 1.00
C GLU A 143 -0.66 8.81 0.92
N MET A 144 -0.20 10.01 1.27
CA MET A 144 -0.89 11.26 1.00
C MET A 144 0.11 12.22 0.35
N SER A 145 -0.20 12.67 -0.86
CA SER A 145 0.65 13.55 -1.65
C SER A 145 -0.16 14.66 -2.28
N TYR A 146 0.43 15.83 -2.51
CA TYR A 146 -0.25 16.94 -3.18
C TYR A 146 0.19 17.03 -4.64
N ASN A 147 -0.76 16.91 -5.57
CA ASN A 147 -0.50 17.12 -7.00
C ASN A 147 -0.59 18.62 -7.33
N LYS A 148 0.37 19.11 -8.10
CA LYS A 148 0.25 20.40 -8.79
C LYS A 148 -0.77 20.22 -9.91
N LEU A 149 -1.93 20.86 -9.81
CA LEU A 149 -2.83 21.01 -10.94
C LEU A 149 -2.08 21.87 -11.98
N SER A 150 -1.67 21.25 -13.08
CA SER A 150 -1.05 21.91 -14.23
C SER A 150 -2.02 22.82 -14.95
#